data_AF-A0A9C7GBH7-F1
#
_entry.id   AF-A0A9C7GBH7-F1
#
_cell.length_a   1.000
_cell.length_b   1.000
_cell.length_c   1.000
_cell.angle_alpha   90.00
_cell.angle_beta   90.00
_cell.angle_gamma   90.00
#
_symmetry.space_group_name_H-M   'P 1'
#
loop_
_entity.id
_entity.type
_entity.pdbx_description
1 polymer ?
#
loop_
_entity_poly.entity_id
_entity_poly.type
_entity_poly.pdbx_seq_one_letter_code
_entity_poly.pdbx_strand_id
1 'polypeptide(L)'
;MEWKPDKLLQLILIYVMLSGFTYWLPTIRGLFDGPSYTWSGWMGIVGKGVGGQYWILLIFTALMTIVVFLGWRGTFKPFRWLLLIWFMLLVVESGTWFFSSETVQLKGDTLGIEVSLGEIIFPFDILFLSLSCLWLIRDIRSNQPHQSPSWKRLNRHLLILFFCLLPLQFIFLRFFDHNKIFDLMGVFLTIVQWILLNLSFYPWKSQIPRN
;
A
#
# COMPACT_ATOMS: atom_id res chain seq x y z
N MET A 1 25.57 -5.18 15.18
CA MET A 1 25.41 -4.22 14.06
C MET A 1 23.93 -3.88 13.97
N GLU A 2 23.57 -2.63 13.67
CA GLU A 2 22.17 -2.26 13.43
C GLU A 2 21.73 -2.85 12.08
N TRP A 3 20.70 -3.72 12.09
CA TRP A 3 20.10 -4.25 10.87
C TRP A 3 19.51 -3.10 10.03
N LYS A 4 19.78 -3.13 8.73
CA LYS A 4 19.16 -2.24 7.75
C LYS A 4 18.79 -3.05 6.52
N PRO A 5 17.57 -2.86 5.97
CA PRO A 5 17.25 -3.43 4.68
C PRO A 5 18.22 -2.85 3.64
N ASP A 6 18.64 -3.68 2.69
CA ASP A 6 19.46 -3.20 1.60
C ASP A 6 18.68 -2.20 0.71
N LYS A 7 19.39 -1.39 -0.05
CA LYS A 7 18.77 -0.30 -0.84
C LYS A 7 17.76 -0.81 -1.88
N LEU A 8 17.99 -2.01 -2.43
CA LEU A 8 17.08 -2.60 -3.40
C LEU A 8 15.78 -3.00 -2.72
N LEU A 9 15.84 -3.66 -1.56
CA LEU A 9 14.65 -3.95 -0.77
C LEU A 9 13.88 -2.69 -0.37
N GLN A 10 14.59 -1.63 0.06
CA GLN A 10 13.93 -0.36 0.40
C GLN A 10 13.15 0.20 -0.78
N LEU A 11 13.75 0.21 -1.98
CA LEU A 11 13.10 0.67 -3.20
C LEU A 11 11.86 -0.18 -3.53
N ILE A 12 11.98 -1.51 -3.43
CA ILE A 12 10.87 -2.44 -3.64
C ILE A 12 9.75 -2.16 -2.64
N LEU A 13 10.06 -2.01 -1.35
CA LEU A 13 9.05 -1.75 -0.31
C LEU A 13 8.38 -0.41 -0.51
N ILE A 14 9.09 0.64 -0.93
CA ILE A 14 8.47 1.92 -1.28
C ILE A 14 7.44 1.73 -2.40
N TYR A 15 7.77 0.93 -3.42
CA TYR A 15 6.80 0.66 -4.48
C TYR A 15 5.61 -0.16 -3.99
N VAL A 16 5.81 -1.16 -3.11
CA VAL A 16 4.71 -1.87 -2.44
C VAL A 16 3.80 -0.90 -1.68
N MET A 17 4.36 0.13 -1.03
CA MET A 17 3.55 1.14 -0.34
C MET A 17 2.74 2.00 -1.31
N LEU A 18 3.33 2.38 -2.44
CA LEU A 18 2.69 3.20 -3.45
C LEU A 18 1.55 2.43 -4.14
N SER A 19 1.81 1.20 -4.59
CA SER A 19 0.77 0.36 -5.18
C SER A 19 -0.27 -0.08 -4.15
N GLY A 20 0.13 -0.34 -2.91
CA GLY A 20 -0.78 -0.66 -1.81
C GLY A 20 -1.82 0.42 -1.52
N PHE A 21 -1.51 1.69 -1.81
CA PHE A 21 -2.43 2.79 -1.62
C PHE A 21 -3.71 2.65 -2.46
N THR A 22 -3.63 2.02 -3.65
CA THR A 22 -4.79 1.80 -4.52
C THR A 22 -5.83 0.87 -3.91
N TYR A 23 -5.45 0.05 -2.93
CA TYR A 23 -6.35 -0.82 -2.16
C TYR A 23 -6.72 -0.22 -0.79
N TRP A 24 -5.77 0.47 -0.15
CA TRP A 24 -5.99 1.12 1.14
C TRP A 24 -7.10 2.18 1.07
N LEU A 25 -7.01 3.09 0.09
CA LEU A 25 -7.97 4.18 -0.06
C LEU A 25 -9.42 3.67 -0.23
N PRO A 26 -9.73 2.80 -1.21
CA PRO A 26 -11.09 2.30 -1.37
C PRO A 26 -11.55 1.41 -0.21
N THR A 27 -10.63 0.74 0.50
CA THR A 27 -10.98 0.04 1.74
C THR A 27 -11.54 1.02 2.76
N ILE A 28 -10.77 2.04 3.14
CA ILE A 28 -11.24 2.95 4.20
C ILE A 28 -12.47 3.75 3.75
N ARG A 29 -12.50 4.23 2.51
CA ARG A 29 -13.67 4.94 1.97
C ARG A 29 -14.90 4.05 1.90
N GLY A 30 -14.78 2.81 1.41
CA GLY A 30 -15.88 1.85 1.38
C GLY A 30 -16.45 1.57 2.78
N LEU A 31 -15.59 1.50 3.79
CA LEU A 31 -16.00 1.32 5.18
C LEU A 31 -16.73 2.56 5.76
N PHE A 32 -16.23 3.77 5.48
CA PHE A 32 -16.68 5.00 6.16
C PHE A 32 -17.73 5.80 5.38
N ASP A 33 -17.56 5.99 4.07
CA ASP A 33 -18.57 6.65 3.23
C ASP A 33 -19.83 5.77 3.13
N GLY A 34 -19.64 4.45 3.12
CA GLY A 34 -20.72 3.49 2.95
C GLY A 34 -21.27 3.52 1.52
N PRO A 35 -22.60 3.34 1.30
CA PRO A 35 -23.15 3.12 -0.04
C PRO A 35 -22.97 4.25 -1.07
N SER A 36 -22.62 5.47 -0.61
CA SER A 36 -22.34 6.62 -1.48
C SER A 36 -21.02 6.47 -2.23
N TYR A 37 -20.05 5.73 -1.68
CA TYR A 37 -18.77 5.52 -2.33
C TYR A 37 -18.80 4.29 -3.22
N THR A 38 -18.63 4.51 -4.52
CA THR A 38 -18.45 3.46 -5.51
C THR A 38 -16.98 3.19 -5.72
N TRP A 39 -16.61 1.92 -5.78
CA TRP A 39 -15.25 1.52 -6.08
C TRP A 39 -15.25 0.42 -7.13
N SER A 40 -14.19 0.40 -7.92
CA SER A 40 -13.88 -0.61 -8.91
C SER A 40 -12.45 -1.05 -8.69
N GLY A 41 -12.19 -2.35 -8.82
CA GLY A 41 -10.86 -2.93 -8.68
C GLY A 41 -10.63 -4.02 -9.71
N TRP A 42 -9.69 -4.90 -9.36
CA TRP A 42 -9.24 -6.07 -10.10
C TRP A 42 -10.32 -6.78 -10.94
N MET A 43 -10.05 -7.05 -12.23
CA MET A 43 -10.87 -7.95 -13.08
C MET A 43 -12.39 -7.68 -13.10
N GLY A 44 -12.81 -6.41 -13.10
CA GLY A 44 -14.24 -6.07 -13.14
C GLY A 44 -14.97 -6.24 -11.80
N ILE A 45 -14.22 -6.43 -10.71
CA ILE A 45 -14.75 -6.37 -9.36
C ILE A 45 -15.18 -4.94 -9.07
N VAL A 46 -16.46 -4.78 -8.73
CA VAL A 46 -17.05 -3.48 -8.40
C VAL A 46 -17.89 -3.59 -7.14
N GLY A 47 -18.04 -2.48 -6.44
CA GLY A 47 -18.86 -2.42 -5.23
C GLY A 47 -19.25 -1.01 -4.84
N LYS A 48 -20.12 -0.94 -3.83
CA LYS A 48 -20.56 0.31 -3.20
C LYS A 48 -20.46 0.15 -1.69
N GLY A 49 -19.74 1.05 -1.03
CA GLY A 49 -19.44 0.91 0.39
C GLY A 49 -18.80 -0.44 0.71
N VAL A 50 -19.37 -1.14 1.69
CA VAL A 50 -19.01 -2.52 2.07
C VAL A 50 -19.75 -3.60 1.28
N GLY A 51 -20.58 -3.23 0.30
CA GLY A 51 -21.33 -4.16 -0.55
C GLY A 51 -20.51 -4.72 -1.72
N GLY A 52 -21.05 -5.74 -2.38
CA GLY A 52 -20.36 -6.45 -3.48
C GLY A 52 -19.25 -7.36 -2.96
N GLN A 53 -18.07 -7.32 -3.58
CA GLN A 53 -16.92 -8.16 -3.22
C GLN A 53 -15.91 -7.42 -2.32
N TYR A 54 -16.40 -6.58 -1.40
CA TYR A 54 -15.56 -5.72 -0.55
C TYR A 54 -14.48 -6.46 0.25
N TRP A 55 -14.72 -7.73 0.58
CA TRP A 55 -13.74 -8.60 1.24
C TRP A 55 -12.42 -8.73 0.46
N ILE A 56 -12.43 -8.56 -0.86
CA ILE A 56 -11.22 -8.59 -1.69
C ILE A 56 -10.32 -7.39 -1.35
N LEU A 57 -10.89 -6.18 -1.21
CA LEU A 57 -10.13 -5.00 -0.78
C LEU A 57 -9.48 -5.20 0.59
N LEU A 58 -10.18 -5.85 1.52
CA LEU A 58 -9.65 -6.20 2.84
C LEU A 58 -8.48 -7.19 2.73
N ILE A 59 -8.60 -8.23 1.89
CA ILE A 59 -7.52 -9.21 1.69
C ILE A 59 -6.30 -8.55 1.08
N PHE A 60 -6.44 -7.74 0.03
CA PHE A 60 -5.32 -7.05 -0.60
C PHE A 60 -4.65 -6.05 0.36
N THR A 61 -5.46 -5.28 1.09
CA THR A 61 -4.96 -4.35 2.12
C THR A 61 -4.20 -5.10 3.22
N ALA A 62 -4.73 -6.22 3.70
CA ALA A 62 -4.08 -7.04 4.71
C ALA A 62 -2.78 -7.67 4.20
N LEU A 63 -2.82 -8.27 3.00
CA LEU A 63 -1.65 -8.87 2.34
C LEU A 63 -0.53 -7.85 2.19
N MET A 64 -0.84 -6.67 1.65
CA MET A 64 0.12 -5.60 1.44
C MET A 64 0.67 -5.08 2.77
N THR A 65 -0.17 -4.86 3.79
CA THR A 65 0.25 -4.46 5.14
C THR A 65 1.22 -5.48 5.74
N ILE A 66 0.95 -6.77 5.58
CA ILE A 66 1.84 -7.86 6.02
C ILE A 66 3.15 -7.81 5.25
N VAL A 67 3.14 -7.68 3.92
CA VAL A 67 4.36 -7.58 3.11
C VAL A 67 5.23 -6.41 3.59
N VAL A 68 4.65 -5.22 3.76
CA VAL A 68 5.39 -4.05 4.23
C VAL A 68 5.91 -4.26 5.65
N PHE A 69 5.06 -4.74 6.57
CA PHE A 69 5.46 -5.01 7.95
C PHE A 69 6.63 -5.98 8.01
N LEU A 70 6.56 -7.13 7.35
CA LEU A 70 7.64 -8.11 7.37
C LEU A 70 8.88 -7.56 6.64
N GLY A 71 8.72 -6.87 5.51
CA GLY A 71 9.83 -6.29 4.76
C GLY A 71 10.69 -5.33 5.57
N TRP A 72 10.07 -4.49 6.41
CA TRP A 72 10.80 -3.56 7.31
C TRP A 72 11.25 -4.18 8.62
N ARG A 73 10.78 -5.38 8.97
CA ARG A 73 10.97 -5.99 10.29
C ARG A 73 11.66 -7.35 10.25
N GLY A 74 12.06 -7.81 9.07
CA GLY A 74 12.88 -8.99 8.87
C GLY A 74 12.41 -9.85 7.69
N THR A 75 13.35 -10.30 6.88
CA THR A 75 13.10 -10.94 5.58
C THR A 75 13.11 -12.47 5.65
N PHE A 76 12.32 -13.06 6.55
CA PHE A 76 12.22 -14.52 6.70
C PHE A 76 11.45 -15.19 5.56
N LYS A 77 11.52 -16.53 5.45
CA LYS A 77 11.02 -17.30 4.29
C LYS A 77 9.59 -16.93 3.82
N PRO A 78 8.57 -16.80 4.69
CA PRO A 78 7.25 -16.29 4.31
C PRO A 78 7.24 -14.93 3.62
N PHE A 79 8.02 -13.95 4.08
CA PHE A 79 8.06 -12.63 3.45
C PHE A 79 8.43 -12.72 1.96
N ARG A 80 9.42 -13.57 1.64
CA ARG A 80 9.89 -13.79 0.27
C ARG A 80 8.78 -14.22 -0.68
N TRP A 81 7.99 -15.21 -0.26
CA TRP A 81 6.88 -15.71 -1.07
C TRP A 81 5.74 -14.70 -1.16
N LEU A 82 5.41 -14.03 -0.04
CA LEU A 82 4.38 -13.00 -0.03
C LEU A 82 4.72 -11.82 -0.94
N LEU A 83 6.00 -11.41 -0.98
CA LEU A 83 6.48 -10.35 -1.88
C LEU A 83 6.28 -10.73 -3.35
N LEU A 84 6.65 -11.95 -3.73
CA LEU A 84 6.45 -12.44 -5.10
C LEU A 84 4.97 -12.56 -5.45
N ILE A 85 4.15 -13.09 -4.53
CA ILE A 85 2.70 -13.18 -4.72
C ILE A 85 2.12 -11.78 -4.93
N TRP A 86 2.49 -10.81 -4.11
CA TRP A 86 2.05 -9.42 -4.24
C TRP A 86 2.35 -8.87 -5.63
N PHE A 87 3.59 -8.98 -6.11
CA PHE A 87 3.95 -8.48 -7.44
C PHE A 87 3.32 -9.26 -8.58
N MET A 88 3.15 -10.57 -8.45
CA MET A 88 2.41 -11.36 -9.44
C MET A 88 0.96 -10.91 -9.55
N LEU A 89 0.30 -10.61 -8.42
CA LEU A 89 -1.07 -10.09 -8.41
C LEU A 89 -1.14 -8.71 -9.10
N LEU A 90 -0.18 -7.81 -8.81
CA LEU A 90 -0.11 -6.51 -9.48
C LEU A 90 0.10 -6.65 -10.99
N VAL A 91 1.07 -7.47 -11.44
CA VAL A 91 1.32 -7.73 -12.87
C VAL A 91 0.08 -8.30 -13.56
N VAL A 92 -0.63 -9.23 -12.91
CA VAL A 92 -1.87 -9.78 -13.45
C VAL A 92 -2.94 -8.68 -13.55
N GLU A 93 -3.12 -7.86 -12.51
CA GLU A 93 -4.06 -6.74 -12.52
C GLU A 93 -3.76 -5.73 -13.63
N SER A 94 -2.59 -5.11 -13.59
CA SER A 94 -2.19 -4.09 -14.55
C SER A 94 -2.06 -4.65 -15.96
N GLY A 95 -1.73 -5.93 -16.10
CA GLY A 95 -1.77 -6.65 -17.38
C GLY A 95 -3.17 -6.73 -17.96
N THR A 96 -4.20 -6.97 -17.13
CA THR A 96 -5.58 -6.94 -17.65
C THR A 96 -5.96 -5.57 -18.20
N TRP A 97 -5.50 -4.47 -17.59
CA TRP A 97 -5.72 -3.11 -18.08
C TRP A 97 -4.88 -2.78 -19.32
N PHE A 98 -3.68 -3.33 -19.40
CA PHE A 98 -2.78 -3.12 -20.54
C PHE A 98 -3.29 -3.82 -21.80
N PHE A 99 -3.84 -5.02 -21.66
CA PHE A 99 -4.33 -5.82 -22.79
C PHE A 99 -5.84 -5.65 -23.06
N SER A 100 -6.60 -4.97 -22.21
CA SER A 100 -8.01 -4.68 -22.46
C SER A 100 -8.17 -3.58 -23.51
N SER A 101 -9.15 -3.74 -24.41
CA SER A 101 -9.55 -2.69 -25.35
C SER A 101 -10.23 -1.50 -24.66
N GLU A 102 -10.70 -1.69 -23.43
CA GLU A 102 -11.20 -0.63 -22.57
C GLU A 102 -10.01 0.01 -21.85
N THR A 103 -9.57 1.17 -22.31
CA THR A 103 -8.49 1.91 -21.66
C THR A 103 -8.98 2.51 -20.36
N VAL A 104 -8.37 2.14 -19.22
CA VAL A 104 -8.54 2.88 -17.96
C VAL A 104 -7.83 4.22 -18.13
N GLN A 105 -8.60 5.24 -18.52
CA GLN A 105 -8.08 6.57 -18.78
C GLN A 105 -8.06 7.39 -17.48
N LEU A 106 -6.89 7.93 -17.12
CA LEU A 106 -6.84 9.08 -16.22
C LEU A 106 -7.28 10.30 -17.02
N LYS A 107 -8.57 10.67 -16.93
CA LYS A 107 -9.04 11.93 -17.50
C LYS A 107 -8.65 13.06 -16.57
N GLY A 108 -7.49 13.65 -16.84
CA GLY A 108 -7.15 14.95 -16.27
C GLY A 108 -8.00 16.02 -16.94
N ASP A 109 -9.15 16.36 -16.34
CA ASP A 109 -10.09 17.39 -16.83
C ASP A 109 -9.42 18.76 -17.09
N THR A 110 -8.19 18.96 -16.65
CA THR A 110 -7.42 20.21 -16.76
C THR A 110 -6.27 20.17 -17.78
N LEU A 111 -5.82 18.98 -18.23
CA LEU A 111 -4.62 18.83 -19.07
C LEU A 111 -4.88 18.22 -20.45
N GLY A 112 -6.06 17.64 -20.70
CA GLY A 112 -6.41 17.03 -21.99
C GLY A 112 -5.54 15.83 -22.38
N ILE A 113 -4.75 15.31 -21.43
CA ILE A 113 -3.90 14.15 -21.63
C ILE A 113 -4.70 12.92 -21.21
N GLU A 114 -5.04 12.07 -22.18
CA GLU A 114 -5.58 10.74 -21.96
C GLU A 114 -4.42 9.75 -21.94
N VAL A 115 -3.91 9.40 -20.75
CA VAL A 115 -2.94 8.30 -20.63
C VAL A 115 -3.65 7.07 -20.08
N SER A 116 -3.46 5.95 -20.76
CA SER A 116 -3.85 4.64 -20.25
C SER A 116 -3.00 4.31 -19.02
N LEU A 117 -3.64 4.22 -17.86
CA LEU A 117 -2.95 3.85 -16.63
C LEU A 117 -2.26 2.48 -16.75
N GLY A 118 -2.85 1.55 -17.52
CA GLY A 118 -2.27 0.24 -17.79
C GLY A 118 -0.90 0.34 -18.49
N GLU A 119 -0.77 1.24 -19.47
CA GLU A 119 0.49 1.44 -20.22
C GLU A 119 1.65 1.92 -19.35
N ILE A 120 1.34 2.67 -18.29
CA ILE A 120 2.36 3.12 -17.32
C ILE A 120 2.57 2.05 -16.25
N ILE A 121 1.51 1.59 -15.59
CA ILE A 121 1.63 0.77 -14.37
C ILE A 121 2.19 -0.62 -14.71
N PHE A 122 1.78 -1.23 -15.82
CA PHE A 122 2.17 -2.60 -16.16
C PHE A 122 3.68 -2.79 -16.36
N PRO A 123 4.40 -1.94 -17.14
CA PRO A 123 5.86 -2.02 -17.21
C PRO A 123 6.55 -1.86 -15.85
N PHE A 124 6.03 -1.00 -14.97
CA PHE A 124 6.57 -0.83 -13.63
C PHE A 124 6.34 -2.07 -12.76
N ASP A 125 5.17 -2.69 -12.81
CA ASP A 125 4.90 -3.92 -12.05
C ASP A 125 5.81 -5.07 -12.50
N ILE A 126 6.04 -5.23 -13.82
CA ILE A 126 7.01 -6.22 -14.35
C ILE A 126 8.43 -5.91 -13.86
N LEU A 127 8.83 -4.64 -13.91
CA LEU A 127 10.15 -4.22 -13.43
C LEU A 127 10.32 -4.58 -11.95
N PHE A 128 9.36 -4.24 -11.10
CA PHE A 128 9.46 -4.50 -9.67
C PHE A 128 9.30 -5.98 -9.30
N LEU A 129 8.55 -6.77 -10.07
CA LEU A 129 8.56 -8.23 -9.96
C LEU A 129 9.96 -8.77 -10.26
N SER A 130 10.60 -8.31 -11.34
CA SER A 130 11.94 -8.72 -11.74
C SER A 130 12.98 -8.33 -10.68
N LEU A 131 12.92 -7.10 -10.15
CA LEU A 131 13.76 -6.63 -9.06
C LEU A 131 13.55 -7.46 -7.78
N SER A 132 12.32 -7.88 -7.49
CA SER A 132 12.01 -8.75 -6.35
C SER A 132 12.61 -10.14 -6.51
N CYS A 133 12.55 -10.72 -7.71
CA CYS A 133 13.24 -11.98 -8.03
C CYS A 133 14.76 -11.84 -7.88
N LEU A 134 15.35 -10.76 -8.40
CA LEU A 134 16.80 -10.50 -8.26
C LEU A 134 17.20 -10.33 -6.80
N TRP A 135 16.43 -9.55 -6.03
CA TRP A 135 16.64 -9.37 -4.60
C TRP A 135 16.56 -10.71 -3.86
N LEU A 136 15.53 -11.51 -4.11
CA LEU A 136 15.35 -12.84 -3.53
C LEU A 136 16.56 -13.76 -3.77
N ILE A 137 17.03 -13.85 -5.01
CA ILE A 137 18.18 -14.68 -5.38
C ILE A 137 19.43 -14.23 -4.61
N ARG A 138 19.64 -12.92 -4.49
CA ARG A 138 20.77 -12.35 -3.73
C ARG A 138 20.64 -12.64 -2.23
N ASP A 139 19.46 -12.47 -1.66
CA ASP A 139 19.16 -12.72 -0.25
C ASP A 139 19.42 -14.19 0.12
N ILE A 140 18.92 -15.14 -0.68
CA ILE A 140 19.16 -16.58 -0.50
C ILE A 140 20.66 -16.92 -0.57
N ARG A 141 21.40 -16.35 -1.52
CA ARG A 141 22.84 -16.60 -1.67
C ARG A 141 23.68 -16.00 -0.54
N SER A 142 23.21 -14.92 0.08
CA SER A 142 23.99 -14.19 1.08
C SER A 142 24.15 -14.93 2.40
N ASN A 143 23.29 -15.91 2.71
CA ASN A 143 23.24 -16.65 3.98
C ASN A 143 23.32 -15.75 5.23
N GLN A 144 22.92 -14.49 5.13
CA GLN A 144 23.00 -13.58 6.27
C GLN A 144 22.02 -14.02 7.36
N PRO A 145 22.44 -14.01 8.63
CA PRO A 145 21.55 -14.32 9.73
C PRO A 145 20.41 -13.31 9.77
N HIS A 146 19.18 -13.82 9.88
CA HIS A 146 18.00 -12.98 9.97
C HIS A 146 18.06 -12.18 11.27
N GLN A 147 17.98 -10.86 11.15
CA GLN A 147 17.88 -9.97 12.31
C GLN A 147 16.55 -9.23 12.22
N SER A 148 15.73 -9.38 13.26
CA SER A 148 14.50 -8.60 13.40
C SER A 148 14.81 -7.37 14.25
N PRO A 149 14.74 -6.14 13.71
CA PRO A 149 14.91 -4.93 14.51
C PRO A 149 13.91 -4.91 15.66
N SER A 150 14.23 -4.27 16.80
CA SER A 150 13.29 -4.12 17.92
C SER A 150 12.28 -2.99 17.67
N TRP A 151 11.08 -3.07 18.28
CA TRP A 151 10.08 -2.00 18.17
C TRP A 151 10.53 -0.80 19.01
N LYS A 152 10.42 0.42 18.47
CA LYS A 152 10.79 1.63 19.21
C LYS A 152 9.57 2.39 19.68
N ARG A 153 9.80 3.33 20.62
CA ARG A 153 8.77 4.26 21.08
C ARG A 153 8.17 5.02 19.91
N LEU A 154 8.99 5.51 18.96
CA LEU A 154 8.49 6.24 17.79
C LEU A 154 7.51 5.39 16.95
N ASN A 155 7.84 4.12 16.67
CA ASN A 155 6.92 3.20 15.98
C ASN A 155 5.57 3.12 16.69
N ARG A 156 5.59 2.98 18.02
CA ARG A 156 4.36 2.92 18.84
C ARG A 156 3.56 4.23 18.78
N HIS A 157 4.20 5.38 18.87
CA HIS A 157 3.50 6.67 18.79
C HIS A 157 2.88 6.89 17.40
N LEU A 158 3.59 6.55 16.33
CA LEU A 158 3.06 6.62 14.96
C LEU A 158 1.85 5.70 14.77
N LEU A 159 1.91 4.48 15.33
CA LEU A 159 0.79 3.55 15.28
C LEU A 159 -0.40 4.02 16.12
N ILE A 160 -0.16 4.59 17.31
CA ILE A 160 -1.22 5.21 18.12
C ILE A 160 -1.87 6.35 17.34
N LEU A 161 -1.05 7.24 16.74
CA LEU A 161 -1.55 8.35 15.94
C LEU A 161 -2.39 7.84 14.75
N PHE A 162 -1.93 6.80 14.05
CA PHE A 162 -2.69 6.13 13.00
C PHE A 162 -4.09 5.69 13.48
N PHE A 163 -4.19 5.06 14.65
CA PHE A 163 -5.48 4.64 15.22
C PHE A 163 -6.33 5.83 15.68
N CYS A 164 -5.72 6.87 16.24
CA CYS A 164 -6.40 8.09 16.64
C CYS A 164 -7.01 8.87 15.46
N LEU A 165 -6.48 8.69 14.24
CA LEU A 165 -7.06 9.32 13.05
C LEU A 165 -8.34 8.61 12.56
N LEU A 166 -8.55 7.33 12.88
CA LEU A 166 -9.73 6.59 12.40
C LEU A 166 -11.08 7.23 12.81
N PRO A 167 -11.32 7.62 14.08
CA PRO A 167 -12.57 8.25 14.46
C PRO A 167 -12.79 9.59 13.76
N LEU A 168 -11.74 10.40 13.62
CA LEU A 168 -11.82 11.70 12.97
C LEU A 168 -12.16 11.54 11.48
N GLN A 169 -11.50 10.59 10.82
CA GLN A 169 -11.75 10.26 9.42
C GLN A 169 -13.14 9.69 9.21
N PHE A 170 -13.61 8.80 10.09
CA PHE A 170 -14.99 8.32 10.09
C PHE A 170 -15.98 9.48 10.20
N ILE A 171 -15.74 10.44 11.10
CA ILE A 171 -16.61 11.61 11.25
C ILE A 171 -16.68 12.41 9.94
N PHE A 172 -15.54 12.74 9.34
CA PHE A 172 -15.49 13.54 8.12
C PHE A 172 -16.14 12.85 6.93
N LEU A 173 -15.86 11.56 6.74
CA LEU A 173 -16.35 10.77 5.61
C LEU A 173 -17.84 10.40 5.76
N ARG A 174 -18.29 10.07 6.98
CA ARG A 174 -19.65 9.57 7.20
C ARG A 174 -20.71 10.66 7.31
N PHE A 175 -20.41 11.77 7.98
CA PHE A 175 -21.42 12.76 8.36
C PHE A 175 -21.42 14.01 7.48
N PHE A 176 -20.39 14.20 6.65
CA PHE A 176 -20.23 15.39 5.82
C PHE A 176 -20.10 15.07 4.33
N ASP A 177 -20.70 13.95 3.88
CA ASP A 177 -20.77 13.51 2.48
C ASP A 177 -21.32 14.58 1.52
N HIS A 178 -22.20 15.48 2.01
CA HIS A 178 -22.75 16.59 1.22
C HIS A 178 -21.81 17.82 1.15
N ASN A 179 -20.76 17.87 1.97
CA ASN A 179 -19.81 18.98 1.99
C ASN A 179 -18.46 18.57 1.42
N LYS A 180 -18.19 19.02 0.19
CA LYS A 180 -16.98 18.70 -0.58
C LYS A 180 -15.66 18.97 0.17
N ILE A 181 -15.61 19.98 1.04
CA ILE A 181 -14.38 20.31 1.79
C ILE A 181 -14.09 19.25 2.86
N PHE A 182 -15.12 18.79 3.58
CA PHE A 182 -14.94 17.79 4.62
C PHE A 182 -14.68 16.39 4.04
N ASP A 183 -15.29 16.04 2.91
CA ASP A 183 -14.91 14.82 2.15
C ASP A 183 -13.43 14.85 1.75
N LEU A 184 -12.95 15.97 1.19
CA LEU A 184 -11.54 16.16 0.84
C LEU A 184 -10.61 16.03 2.05
N MET A 185 -11.02 16.56 3.21
CA MET A 185 -10.27 16.38 4.46
C MET A 185 -10.21 14.92 4.90
N GLY A 186 -11.32 14.18 4.80
CA GLY A 186 -11.35 12.73 5.08
C GLY A 186 -10.42 11.93 4.16
N VAL A 187 -10.39 12.26 2.86
CA VAL A 187 -9.47 11.65 1.89
C VAL A 187 -8.01 11.99 2.24
N PHE A 188 -7.71 13.25 2.54
CA PHE A 188 -6.35 13.66 2.95
C PHE A 188 -5.90 12.95 4.22
N LEU A 189 -6.79 12.81 5.21
CA LEU A 189 -6.51 12.02 6.41
C LEU A 189 -6.23 10.56 6.09
N THR A 190 -6.91 9.98 5.08
CA THR A 190 -6.64 8.61 4.60
C THR A 190 -5.21 8.47 4.08
N ILE A 191 -4.71 9.48 3.35
CA ILE A 191 -3.33 9.52 2.83
C ILE A 191 -2.33 9.66 3.97
N VAL A 192 -2.56 10.60 4.89
CA VAL A 192 -1.69 10.79 6.06
C VAL A 192 -1.65 9.52 6.91
N GLN A 193 -2.80 8.89 7.12
CA GLN A 193 -2.92 7.64 7.84
C GLN A 193 -2.14 6.52 7.16
N TRP A 194 -2.21 6.42 5.83
CA TRP A 194 -1.40 5.47 5.06
C TRP A 194 0.10 5.67 5.31
N ILE A 195 0.58 6.92 5.20
CA ILE A 195 1.99 7.26 5.45
C ILE A 195 2.39 6.88 6.88
N LEU A 196 1.56 7.21 7.88
CA LEU A 196 1.83 6.91 9.28
C LEU A 196 1.93 5.40 9.54
N LEU A 197 1.05 4.58 8.96
CA LEU A 197 1.10 3.13 9.10
C LEU A 197 2.45 2.58 8.60
N ASN A 198 2.88 3.00 7.41
CA ASN A 198 4.13 2.57 6.81
C ASN A 198 5.36 3.03 7.62
N LEU A 199 5.36 4.30 8.04
CA LEU A 199 6.40 4.85 8.91
C LEU A 199 6.42 4.17 10.29
N SER A 200 5.28 3.67 10.78
CA SER A 200 5.22 2.90 12.02
C SER A 200 5.92 1.55 11.91
N PHE A 201 6.12 1.01 10.71
CA PHE A 201 6.85 -0.24 10.48
C PHE A 201 8.35 -0.03 10.23
N TYR A 202 8.75 1.18 9.85
CA TYR A 202 10.14 1.52 9.54
C TYR A 202 11.10 1.28 10.74
N PRO A 203 12.29 0.70 10.53
CA PRO A 203 13.25 0.41 11.59
C PRO A 203 14.05 1.66 12.00
N TRP A 204 13.42 2.56 12.76
CA TRP A 204 14.06 3.79 13.24
C TRP A 204 15.33 3.51 14.07
N LYS A 205 16.38 4.29 13.82
CA LYS A 205 17.64 4.22 14.57
C LYS A 205 17.41 4.62 16.03
N SER A 206 18.16 3.98 16.94
CA SER A 206 18.22 4.43 18.32
C SER A 206 19.02 5.74 18.38
N GLN A 207 18.41 6.83 18.86
CA GLN A 207 19.20 7.91 19.43
C GLN A 207 19.79 7.37 20.73
N ILE A 208 20.96 6.74 20.66
CA ILE A 208 21.78 6.54 21.86
C ILE A 208 22.23 7.95 22.24
N PRO A 209 21.90 8.46 23.45
CA PRO A 209 22.53 9.67 23.94
C PRO A 209 24.04 9.40 23.93
N ARG A 210 24.81 10.17 23.16
CA ARG A 210 26.26 10.19 23.33
C ARG A 210 26.49 10.81 24.70
N ASN A 211 26.73 9.96 25.70
CA ASN A 211 27.31 10.39 26.97
C ASN A 211 28.77 10.79 26.72
#